data_AF-A0A3R7DLT4-F1
#
_entry.id   AF-A0A3R7DLT4-F1
#
_cell.length_a   1.000
_cell.length_b   1.000
_cell.length_c   1.000
_cell.angle_alpha   90.00
_cell.angle_beta   90.00
_cell.angle_gamma   90.00
#
_symmetry.space_group_name_H-M   'P 1'
#
loop_
_entity.id
_entity.type
_entity.pdbx_description
1 polymer ?
#
loop_
_entity_poly.entity_id
_entity_poly.type
_entity_poly.pdbx_seq_one_letter_code
_entity_poly.pdbx_strand_id
1 'polypeptide(L)'
;RQNVHNIIIAEENSELHIITGCTVSHRVNSALHLGISEFYVKPGAKITFTMVHNWAGGVDVRPRSAVLVEDEAVGMIIRGFLSLEIKGLPEGLARETKRMFDMTLEKVM
;
A
#
# COMPACT_ATOMS: atom_id res chain seq x y z
N ARG A 1 4.68 -15.62 4.99
CA ARG A 1 5.36 -15.12 3.76
C ARG A 1 4.29 -14.94 2.69
N GLN A 2 4.30 -13.81 2.00
CA GLN A 2 3.38 -13.49 0.90
C GLN A 2 4.21 -13.07 -0.31
N ASN A 3 3.97 -13.67 -1.47
CA ASN A 3 4.60 -13.31 -2.72
C ASN A 3 3.49 -12.82 -3.67
N VAL A 4 3.55 -11.56 -4.07
CA VAL A 4 2.55 -10.92 -4.94
C VAL A 4 3.23 -10.44 -6.20
N HIS A 5 2.61 -10.70 -7.35
CA HIS A 5 3.04 -10.19 -8.64
C HIS A 5 1.84 -9.60 -9.37
N ASN A 6 1.85 -8.26 -9.52
CA ASN A 6 0.82 -7.52 -10.24
C ASN A 6 1.38 -7.11 -11.61
N ILE A 7 0.58 -7.28 -12.64
CA ILE A 7 0.83 -6.74 -13.98
C ILE A 7 -0.35 -5.85 -14.33
N ILE A 8 -0.07 -4.60 -14.65
CA ILE A 8 -1.07 -3.57 -14.91
C ILE A 8 -0.79 -3.00 -16.29
N ILE A 9 -1.80 -3.05 -17.16
CA ILE A 9 -1.71 -2.54 -18.53
C ILE A 9 -2.76 -1.44 -18.67
N ALA A 10 -2.31 -0.22 -18.93
CA ALA A 10 -3.15 0.91 -19.29
C ALA A 10 -3.15 1.02 -20.81
N GLU A 11 -4.28 0.67 -21.43
CA GLU A 11 -4.48 0.72 -22.88
C GLU A 11 -4.47 2.16 -23.42
N GLU A 12 -4.32 2.34 -24.73
CA GLU A 12 -4.22 3.67 -25.35
C GLU A 12 -5.38 4.59 -24.94
N ASN A 13 -5.05 5.84 -24.60
CA ASN A 13 -5.99 6.87 -24.15
C ASN A 13 -6.85 6.48 -22.91
N SER A 14 -6.49 5.41 -22.20
CA SER A 14 -7.21 4.99 -20.99
C SER A 14 -6.79 5.77 -19.75
N GLU A 15 -7.65 5.79 -18.73
CA GLU A 15 -7.34 6.40 -17.43
C GLU A 15 -7.63 5.42 -16.29
N LEU A 16 -6.62 5.15 -15.46
CA LEU A 16 -6.70 4.20 -14.35
C LEU A 16 -6.36 4.89 -13.03
N HIS A 17 -7.21 4.65 -12.02
CA HIS A 17 -6.98 5.03 -10.62
C HIS A 17 -7.00 3.76 -9.78
N ILE A 18 -5.85 3.38 -9.22
CA ILE A 18 -5.69 2.14 -8.47
C ILE A 18 -5.24 2.48 -7.06
N ILE A 19 -5.97 2.00 -6.05
CA ILE A 19 -5.59 2.10 -4.64
C ILE A 19 -5.38 0.69 -4.09
N THR A 20 -4.19 0.44 -3.56
CA THR A 20 -3.82 -0.83 -2.92
C THR A 20 -3.56 -0.61 -1.45
N GLY A 21 -4.20 -1.42 -0.60
CA GLY A 21 -3.97 -1.45 0.84
C GLY A 21 -3.27 -2.74 1.23
N CYS A 22 -2.09 -2.65 1.83
CA CYS A 22 -1.38 -3.81 2.36
C CYS A 22 -1.31 -3.70 3.88
N THR A 23 -1.89 -4.70 4.56
CA THR A 23 -1.96 -4.76 6.02
C THR A 23 -1.64 -6.16 6.54
N VAL A 24 -1.39 -6.27 7.83
CA VAL A 24 -1.18 -7.53 8.54
C VAL A 24 -1.99 -7.52 9.84
N SER A 25 -2.48 -8.69 10.27
CA SER A 25 -3.08 -8.82 11.60
C SER A 25 -2.03 -8.54 12.69
N HIS A 26 -2.43 -7.83 13.76
CA HIS A 26 -1.55 -7.54 14.90
C HIS A 26 -1.04 -8.79 15.63
N ARG A 27 -1.69 -9.94 15.43
CA ARG A 27 -1.26 -11.23 15.99
C ARG A 27 -0.04 -11.82 15.26
N VAL A 28 0.35 -11.25 14.12
CA VAL A 28 1.49 -11.72 13.33
C VAL A 28 2.76 -11.06 13.84
N ASN A 29 3.58 -11.85 14.53
CA ASN A 29 4.85 -11.39 15.10
C ASN A 29 6.00 -11.36 14.08
N SER A 30 5.87 -12.08 12.96
CA SER A 30 6.85 -12.05 11.88
C SER A 30 6.21 -12.37 10.53
N ALA A 31 6.48 -11.57 9.51
CA ALA A 31 6.10 -11.88 8.13
C ALA A 31 7.09 -11.31 7.13
N LEU A 32 6.99 -11.80 5.89
CA LEU A 32 7.73 -11.28 4.74
C LEU A 32 6.73 -11.04 3.61
N HIS A 33 6.66 -9.81 3.14
CA HIS A 33 5.90 -9.40 1.97
C HIS A 33 6.86 -9.09 0.82
N LEU A 34 6.82 -9.93 -0.22
CA LEU A 34 7.56 -9.74 -1.47
C LEU A 34 6.56 -9.30 -2.53
N GLY A 35 6.64 -8.03 -2.95
CA GLY A 35 5.70 -7.46 -3.90
C GLY A 35 6.40 -7.02 -5.18
N ILE A 36 5.98 -7.55 -6.32
CA ILE A 36 6.38 -7.08 -7.65
C ILE A 36 5.17 -6.44 -8.31
N SER A 37 5.34 -5.23 -8.85
CA SER A 37 4.31 -4.60 -9.68
C SER A 37 4.93 -4.06 -10.97
N GLU A 38 4.43 -4.53 -12.10
CA GLU A 38 4.82 -4.10 -13.43
C GLU A 38 3.69 -3.29 -14.05
N PHE A 39 4.03 -2.14 -14.63
CA PHE A 39 3.10 -1.21 -15.22
C PHE A 39 3.49 -0.95 -16.67
N TYR A 40 2.56 -1.14 -17.59
CA TYR A 40 2.71 -0.86 -19.02
C TYR A 40 1.69 0.21 -19.39
N VAL A 41 2.17 1.41 -19.73
CA VAL A 41 1.32 2.58 -19.97
C VAL A 41 1.44 2.97 -21.44
N LYS A 42 0.41 2.64 -22.23
CA LYS A 42 0.35 2.88 -23.67
C LYS A 42 0.10 4.37 -24.00
N PRO A 43 0.25 4.78 -25.28
CA PRO A 43 0.17 6.18 -25.67
C PRO A 43 -1.13 6.88 -25.25
N GLY A 44 -0.99 8.11 -24.77
CA GLY A 44 -2.10 8.93 -24.26
C GLY A 44 -2.74 8.41 -22.96
N ALA A 45 -2.31 7.27 -22.42
CA ALA A 45 -2.89 6.71 -21.21
C ALA A 45 -2.39 7.38 -19.94
N LYS A 46 -3.22 7.36 -18.90
CA LYS A 46 -2.94 7.97 -17.59
C LYS A 46 -3.13 6.94 -16.49
N ILE A 47 -2.15 6.83 -15.60
CA ILE A 47 -2.27 5.96 -14.43
C ILE A 47 -1.91 6.71 -13.14
N THR A 48 -2.79 6.61 -12.15
CA THR A 48 -2.54 6.98 -10.76
C THR A 48 -2.55 5.73 -9.90
N PHE A 49 -1.39 5.34 -9.40
CA PHE A 49 -1.25 4.20 -8.51
C PHE A 49 -0.94 4.67 -7.09
N THR A 50 -1.83 4.39 -6.15
CA THR A 50 -1.67 4.70 -4.74
C THR A 50 -1.52 3.40 -3.95
N MET A 51 -0.48 3.32 -3.13
CA MET A 51 -0.23 2.19 -2.25
C MET A 51 -0.13 2.67 -0.81
N VAL A 52 -0.95 2.07 0.06
CA VAL A 52 -1.04 2.37 1.49
C VAL A 52 -0.61 1.15 2.27
N HIS A 53 0.45 1.32 3.05
CA HIS A 53 1.03 0.26 3.88
C HIS A 53 0.76 0.51 5.35
N ASN A 54 0.27 -0.53 6.05
CA ASN A 54 0.18 -0.58 7.50
C ASN A 54 0.70 -1.95 8.01
N TRP A 55 1.91 -1.97 8.57
CA TRP A 55 2.57 -3.21 8.96
C TRP A 55 2.86 -3.24 10.46
N ALA A 56 2.77 -4.43 11.07
CA ALA A 56 3.29 -4.66 12.41
C ALA A 56 4.83 -4.69 12.40
N GLY A 57 5.47 -4.38 13.53
CA GLY A 57 6.93 -4.16 13.62
C GLY A 57 7.82 -5.35 13.21
N GLY A 58 7.28 -6.57 13.16
CA GLY A 58 8.01 -7.78 12.73
C GLY A 58 7.86 -8.13 11.24
N VAL A 59 7.27 -7.26 10.42
CA VAL A 59 7.06 -7.55 9.00
C VAL A 59 8.15 -6.92 8.13
N ASP A 60 8.89 -7.78 7.43
CA ASP A 60 9.78 -7.35 6.36
C ASP A 60 9.00 -7.14 5.06
N VAL A 61 9.21 -5.99 4.43
CA VAL A 61 8.53 -5.61 3.18
C VAL A 61 9.59 -5.31 2.13
N ARG A 62 9.51 -5.98 0.98
CA ARG A 62 10.43 -5.82 -0.15
C ARG A 62 9.64 -5.63 -1.44
N PRO A 63 9.14 -4.41 -1.72
CA PRO A 63 8.45 -4.11 -2.96
C PRO A 63 9.45 -3.73 -4.05
N ARG A 64 9.21 -4.17 -5.29
CA ARG A 64 9.85 -3.66 -6.49
C ARG A 64 8.76 -3.30 -7.50
N SER A 65 8.96 -2.17 -8.16
CA SER A 65 8.05 -1.74 -9.22
C SER A 65 8.86 -1.31 -10.42
N ALA A 66 8.39 -1.71 -11.60
CA ALA A 66 8.93 -1.29 -12.88
C ALA A 66 7.79 -0.71 -13.72
N VAL A 67 8.08 0.36 -14.46
CA VAL A 67 7.09 1.06 -15.29
C VAL A 67 7.70 1.26 -16.66
N LEU A 68 6.96 0.86 -17.69
CA LEU A 68 7.19 1.24 -19.07
C LEU A 68 6.13 2.26 -19.45
N VAL A 69 6.56 3.45 -19.86
CA VAL A 69 5.70 4.56 -20.29
C VAL A 69 6.02 4.85 -21.74
N GLU A 70 5.03 4.70 -22.61
CA GLU A 70 5.15 4.98 -24.05
C GLU A 70 4.86 6.47 -24.36
N ASP A 71 4.99 6.87 -25.62
CA ASP A 71 4.91 8.28 -26.01
C ASP A 71 3.58 8.95 -25.60
N GLU A 72 3.66 10.19 -25.12
CA GLU A 72 2.52 10.97 -24.61
C GLU A 72 1.76 10.37 -23.42
N ALA A 73 2.22 9.25 -22.87
CA ALA A 73 1.62 8.64 -21.69
C ALA A 73 2.08 9.31 -20.38
N VAL A 74 1.23 9.28 -19.36
CA VAL A 74 1.50 9.88 -18.05
C VAL A 74 1.37 8.83 -16.95
N GLY A 75 2.47 8.57 -16.25
CA GLY A 75 2.50 7.68 -15.08
C GLY A 75 2.75 8.44 -13.78
N MET A 76 1.84 8.32 -12.81
CA MET A 76 2.02 8.80 -11.45
C MET A 76 1.95 7.65 -10.45
N ILE A 77 3.05 7.41 -9.74
CA ILE A 77 3.13 6.42 -8.65
C ILE A 77 3.26 7.14 -7.32
N ILE A 78 2.25 7.00 -6.48
CA ILE A 78 2.20 7.49 -5.11
C ILE A 78 2.35 6.29 -4.17
N ARG A 79 3.52 6.20 -3.51
CA ARG A 79 3.75 5.21 -2.46
C ARG A 79 3.74 5.89 -1.11
N GLY A 80 2.73 5.57 -0.31
CA GLY A 80 2.55 6.10 1.03
C GLY A 80 2.73 5.03 2.09
N PHE A 81 3.45 5.38 3.15
CA PHE A 81 3.38 4.65 4.41
C PHE A 81 2.37 5.38 5.28
N LEU A 82 1.26 4.72 5.61
CA LEU A 82 0.29 5.28 6.53
C LEU A 82 0.58 4.69 7.91
N SER A 83 1.15 5.53 8.77
CA SER A 83 1.15 5.26 10.19
C SER A 83 -0.27 5.52 10.70
N LEU A 84 -0.90 4.50 11.30
CA LEU A 84 -2.14 4.69 12.06
C LEU A 84 -1.89 5.42 13.39
N GLU A 85 -0.64 5.56 13.83
CA GLU A 85 -0.30 6.36 15.00
C GLU A 85 -0.36 7.86 14.67
N ILE A 86 -1.21 8.59 15.39
CA ILE A 86 -1.29 10.05 15.34
C ILE A 86 -0.09 10.61 16.11
N LYS A 87 0.88 11.14 15.38
CA LYS A 87 2.09 11.75 15.98
C LYS A 87 1.75 13.05 16.70
N GLY A 88 2.32 13.24 17.88
CA GLY A 88 2.16 14.46 18.68
C GLY A 88 1.01 14.44 19.69
N LEU A 89 0.32 13.29 19.86
CA LEU A 89 -0.66 13.14 20.92
C LEU A 89 0.01 13.07 22.31
N PRO A 90 -0.58 13.69 23.35
CA PRO A 90 -0.22 13.41 24.73
C PRO A 90 -0.32 11.91 25.02
N GLU A 91 0.61 11.35 25.82
CA GLU A 91 0.71 9.90 26.03
C GLU A 91 -0.60 9.21 26.44
N GLY A 92 -1.41 9.87 27.28
CA GLY A 92 -2.71 9.34 27.72
C GLY A 92 -3.65 9.10 26.54
N LEU A 93 -3.75 10.08 25.65
CA LEU A 93 -4.62 10.04 24.48
C LEU A 93 -4.06 9.07 23.42
N ALA A 94 -2.74 9.01 23.25
CA ALA A 94 -2.11 8.03 22.38
C ALA A 94 -2.41 6.58 22.83
N ARG A 95 -2.31 6.31 24.13
CA ARG A 95 -2.65 5.00 24.72
C ARG A 95 -4.12 4.65 24.52
N GLU A 96 -5.02 5.60 24.74
CA GLU A 96 -6.46 5.39 24.59
C GLU A 96 -6.88 5.15 23.15
N THR A 97 -6.32 5.93 22.22
CA THR A 97 -6.52 5.76 20.77
C THR A 97 -6.07 4.37 20.33
N LYS A 98 -4.87 3.93 20.76
CA LYS A 98 -4.37 2.58 20.49
C LYS A 98 -5.31 1.51 21.05
N ARG A 99 -5.78 1.67 22.29
CA ARG A 99 -6.72 0.73 22.92
C ARG A 99 -8.04 0.61 22.17
N MET A 100 -8.61 1.73 21.70
CA MET A 100 -9.83 1.73 20.89
C MET A 100 -9.63 1.01 19.54
N PHE A 101 -8.47 1.20 18.91
CA PHE A 101 -8.11 0.47 17.70
C PHE A 101 -8.01 -1.04 17.96
N ASP A 102 -7.30 -1.45 19.01
CA ASP A 102 -7.13 -2.86 19.38
C ASP A 102 -8.49 -3.52 19.65
N MET A 103 -9.39 -2.85 20.39
CA MET A 103 -10.75 -3.35 20.67
C MET A 103 -11.60 -3.50 19.41
N THR A 104 -11.46 -2.58 18.46
CA THR A 104 -12.18 -2.66 17.18
C THR A 104 -11.70 -3.86 16.37
N LEU A 105 -10.39 -4.10 16.36
CA LEU A 105 -9.78 -5.20 15.61
C LEU A 105 -10.07 -6.57 16.21
N GLU A 106 -10.24 -6.66 17.54
CA GLU A 106 -10.73 -7.88 18.20
C GLU A 106 -12.17 -8.24 17.82
N LYS A 107 -13.03 -7.27 17.52
CA LYS A 107 -14.45 -7.52 17.18
C LYS A 107 -14.69 -7.94 15.74
N VAL A 108 -13.74 -7.71 14.84
CA VAL A 108 -13.89 -7.93 13.40
C VAL A 108 -13.15 -9.20 12.94
N MET A 109 -12.44 -9.88 13.84
CA MET A 109 -11.79 -11.19 13.64
C MET A 109 -12.51 -12.29 14.41
#